data_AF-A0A6G7YHL8-F1
#
_entry.id   AF-A0A6G7YHL8-F1
#
_cell.length_a   1.000
_cell.length_b   1.000
_cell.length_c   1.000
_cell.angle_alpha   90.00
_cell.angle_beta   90.00
_cell.angle_gamma   90.00
#
_symmetry.space_group_name_H-M   'P 1'
#
loop_
_entity.id
_entity.type
_entity.pdbx_description
1 polymer ?
#
loop_
_entity_poly.entity_id
_entity_poly.type
_entity_poly.pdbx_seq_one_letter_code
_entity_poly.pdbx_strand_id
1 'polypeptide(L)'
;MRASGVIRGYYGGQIRHGLSVFPRDQWLFLDFSALLTETNKTLDQVSSHIGVGRFKPYPPLRQLMAGSPEITGTAPTGEDLMALARALEPELAGYVALTGLSVDHWTTERLLTGDLDPDEQAHTYARKAGLVE
;
A
#
# COMPACT_ATOMS: atom_id res chain seq x y z
N MET A 1 -18.29 4.61 14.24
CA MET A 1 -17.80 4.29 12.88
C MET A 1 -16.63 3.30 13.04
N ARG A 2 -16.77 2.03 12.64
CA ARG A 2 -15.64 1.06 12.63
C ARG A 2 -14.71 1.38 11.44
N ALA A 3 -14.10 2.56 11.48
CA ALA A 3 -13.28 3.14 10.41
C ALA A 3 -11.82 2.63 10.41
N SER A 4 -11.54 1.49 11.04
CA SER A 4 -10.15 1.01 11.27
C SER A 4 -9.39 0.76 9.96
N GLY A 5 -10.06 0.29 8.91
CA GLY A 5 -9.44 0.03 7.60
C GLY A 5 -9.06 1.31 6.86
N VAL A 6 -10.01 2.25 6.73
CA VAL A 6 -9.79 3.54 6.04
C VAL A 6 -8.76 4.38 6.77
N ILE A 7 -8.79 4.39 8.12
CA ILE A 7 -7.86 5.19 8.92
C ILE A 7 -6.40 4.77 8.68
N ARG A 8 -6.16 3.48 8.43
CA ARG A 8 -4.81 2.98 8.11
C ARG A 8 -4.29 3.50 6.77
N GLY A 9 -5.17 3.96 5.87
CA GLY A 9 -4.80 4.54 4.57
C GLY A 9 -4.32 5.99 4.61
N TYR A 10 -4.49 6.72 5.73
CA TYR A 10 -3.98 8.10 5.88
C TYR A 10 -2.46 8.13 6.12
N TYR A 11 -1.68 7.65 5.15
CA TYR A 11 -0.23 7.52 5.29
C TYR A 11 0.48 8.87 5.42
N GLY A 12 0.02 9.92 4.73
CA GLY A 12 0.64 11.24 4.79
C GLY A 12 0.60 11.83 6.20
N GLY A 13 -0.56 11.80 6.86
CA GLY A 13 -0.74 12.22 8.25
C GLY A 13 0.09 11.39 9.22
N GLN A 14 0.09 10.07 9.05
CA GLN A 14 0.87 9.15 9.90
C GLN A 14 2.38 9.42 9.79
N ILE A 15 2.90 9.58 8.57
CA ILE A 15 4.32 9.86 8.32
C ILE A 15 4.70 11.24 8.85
N ARG A 16 3.87 12.25 8.64
CA ARG A 16 4.10 13.61 9.17
C ARG A 16 4.23 13.58 10.69
N HIS A 17 3.36 12.85 11.37
CA HIS A 17 3.45 12.70 12.82
C HIS A 17 4.73 11.94 13.22
N GLY A 18 5.04 10.83 12.56
CA GLY A 18 6.25 10.06 12.82
C GLY A 18 7.53 10.89 12.68
N LEU A 19 7.63 11.71 11.63
CA LEU A 19 8.76 12.62 11.39
C LEU A 19 8.83 13.80 12.38
N SER A 20 7.74 14.12 13.08
CA SER A 20 7.77 15.10 14.17
C SER A 20 8.38 14.57 15.46
N VAL A 21 8.48 13.24 15.58
CA VAL A 21 9.00 12.54 16.78
C VAL A 21 10.42 12.00 16.53
N PHE A 22 10.65 11.42 15.35
CA PHE A 22 11.92 10.81 14.99
C PHE A 22 12.59 11.52 13.81
N PRO A 23 13.92 11.72 13.85
CA PRO A 23 14.69 12.26 12.74
C PRO A 23 14.48 11.51 11.42
N ARG A 24 14.47 12.23 10.30
CA ARG A 24 14.19 11.68 8.95
C ARG A 24 15.14 10.55 8.54
N ASP A 25 16.40 10.60 8.96
CA ASP A 25 17.43 9.60 8.69
C ASP A 25 17.18 8.25 9.39
N GLN A 26 16.31 8.21 10.41
CA GLN A 26 15.87 6.96 11.01
C GLN A 26 14.77 6.26 10.19
N TRP A 27 14.19 6.93 9.20
CA TRP A 27 13.12 6.39 8.37
C TRP A 27 13.63 5.88 7.03
N LEU A 28 13.26 4.65 6.69
CA LEU A 28 13.37 4.10 5.35
C LEU A 28 11.96 3.91 4.79
N PHE A 29 11.63 4.63 3.72
CA PHE A 29 10.39 4.43 2.98
C PHE A 29 10.64 3.48 1.81
N LEU A 30 9.80 2.47 1.66
CA LEU A 30 9.90 1.45 0.64
C LEU A 30 8.64 1.44 -0.22
N ASP A 31 8.82 1.28 -1.52
CA ASP A 31 7.73 0.95 -2.43
C ASP A 31 7.50 -0.58 -2.39
N PHE A 32 6.26 -0.98 -2.10
CA PHE A 32 5.89 -2.39 -2.06
C PHE A 32 5.98 -3.06 -3.44
N SER A 33 5.71 -2.33 -4.53
CA SER A 33 5.88 -2.85 -5.89
C SER A 33 7.34 -3.18 -6.18
N ALA A 34 8.25 -2.28 -5.77
CA ALA A 34 9.68 -2.50 -5.84
C ALA A 34 10.14 -3.67 -4.94
N LEU A 35 9.56 -3.84 -3.75
CA LEU A 35 9.86 -4.98 -2.89
C LEU A 35 9.51 -6.33 -3.56
N LEU A 36 8.40 -6.39 -4.29
CA LEU A 36 7.96 -7.62 -4.97
C LEU A 36 8.78 -7.91 -6.24
N THR A 37 9.20 -6.89 -6.98
CA THR A 37 9.91 -7.03 -8.26
C THR A 37 11.43 -7.06 -8.11
N GLU A 38 11.97 -6.34 -7.13
CA GLU A 38 13.40 -6.19 -6.84
C GLU A 38 13.71 -6.58 -5.38
N THR A 39 13.20 -7.73 -4.93
CA THR A 39 13.25 -8.16 -3.53
C THR A 39 14.65 -8.09 -2.91
N ASN A 40 15.66 -8.69 -3.54
CA ASN A 40 17.02 -8.73 -2.97
C ASN A 40 17.62 -7.32 -2.81
N LYS A 41 17.39 -6.43 -3.79
CA LYS A 41 17.89 -5.05 -3.74
C LYS A 41 17.21 -4.27 -2.62
N THR A 42 15.90 -4.43 -2.47
CA THR A 42 15.13 -3.81 -1.38
C THR A 42 15.62 -4.31 -0.01
N LEU A 43 15.87 -5.60 0.12
CA LEU A 43 16.39 -6.17 1.37
C LEU A 43 17.82 -5.71 1.69
N ASP A 44 18.67 -5.53 0.67
CA ASP A 44 20.01 -4.95 0.87
C ASP A 44 19.94 -3.48 1.32
N GLN A 45 18.96 -2.71 0.83
CA GLN A 45 18.70 -1.35 1.33
C GLN A 45 18.28 -1.36 2.80
N VAL A 46 17.37 -2.26 3.17
CA VAL A 46 16.94 -2.44 4.57
C VAL A 46 18.12 -2.81 5.45
N SER A 47 18.91 -3.82 5.07
CA SER A 47 20.12 -4.24 5.80
C SER A 47 21.09 -3.09 6.02
N SER A 48 21.33 -2.30 4.96
CA SER A 48 22.22 -1.14 5.03
C SER A 48 21.69 -0.06 5.98
N HIS A 49 20.39 0.22 5.92
CA HIS A 49 19.73 1.22 6.77
C HIS A 49 19.78 0.88 8.26
N ILE A 50 19.58 -0.40 8.61
CA ILE A 50 19.63 -0.85 10.02
C ILE A 50 21.05 -1.19 10.50
N GLY A 51 22.07 -1.02 9.64
CA GLY A 51 23.47 -1.23 10.01
C GLY A 51 23.90 -2.69 10.15
N VAL A 52 23.27 -3.62 9.42
CA VAL A 52 23.63 -5.04 9.40
C VAL A 52 24.23 -5.46 8.06
N GLY A 53 24.79 -6.67 8.02
CA GLY A 53 25.31 -7.25 6.78
C GLY A 53 24.24 -7.41 5.70
N ARG A 54 24.69 -7.48 4.44
CA ARG A 54 23.81 -7.73 3.28
C ARG A 54 22.87 -8.90 3.51
N PHE A 55 21.68 -8.80 2.92
CA PHE A 55 20.67 -9.82 3.07
C PHE A 55 21.18 -11.16 2.53
N LYS A 56 21.00 -12.22 3.31
CA LYS A 56 21.28 -13.60 2.91
C LYS A 56 20.08 -14.46 3.26
N PRO A 57 19.42 -15.09 2.29
CA PRO A 57 18.26 -15.94 2.57
C PRO A 57 18.72 -17.17 3.35
N TYR A 58 18.33 -17.29 4.62
CA TYR A 58 18.68 -18.44 5.46
C TYR A 58 17.78 -18.52 6.71
N PRO A 59 17.06 -19.64 6.95
CA PRO A 59 16.73 -20.77 6.05
C PRO A 59 15.70 -20.36 4.97
N PRO A 60 15.28 -21.25 4.03
CA PRO A 60 14.23 -20.94 3.07
C PRO A 60 12.96 -20.44 3.76
N LEU A 61 12.48 -19.27 3.36
CA LEU A 61 11.24 -18.70 3.87
C LEU A 61 10.10 -19.66 3.53
N ARG A 62 9.45 -20.21 4.56
CA ARG A 62 8.21 -20.97 4.38
C ARG A 62 7.07 -19.96 4.22
N GLN A 63 6.17 -20.18 3.25
CA GLN A 63 4.92 -19.43 3.19
C GLN A 63 4.01 -19.89 4.34
N LEU A 64 4.22 -19.33 5.54
CA LEU A 64 3.53 -19.76 6.77
C LEU A 64 2.16 -19.09 6.96
N MET A 65 1.85 -18.06 6.17
CA MET A 65 0.64 -17.24 6.32
C MET A 65 -0.05 -17.09 4.97
N ALA A 66 -0.58 -18.19 4.42
CA ALA A 66 -1.55 -18.09 3.34
C ALA A 66 -2.86 -17.52 3.91
N GLY A 67 -3.34 -16.42 3.33
CA GLY A 67 -4.66 -15.88 3.67
C GLY A 67 -5.77 -16.84 3.24
N SER A 68 -6.98 -16.64 3.76
CA SER A 68 -8.17 -17.31 3.23
C SER A 68 -8.31 -16.97 1.74
N PRO A 69 -8.56 -17.96 0.85
CA PRO A 69 -8.81 -17.69 -0.56
C PRO A 69 -10.13 -16.95 -0.78
N GLU A 70 -11.02 -16.99 0.20
CA GLU A 70 -12.36 -16.41 0.16
C GLU A 70 -12.53 -15.40 1.28
N ILE A 71 -13.24 -14.31 0.97
CA ILE A 71 -13.61 -13.27 1.93
C ILE A 71 -15.14 -13.26 2.01
N THR A 72 -15.71 -13.37 3.20
CA THR A 72 -17.14 -13.10 3.40
C THR A 72 -17.38 -11.60 3.39
N GLY A 73 -18.26 -11.10 2.52
CA GLY A 73 -18.57 -9.67 2.48
C GLY A 73 -19.50 -9.27 1.34
N THR A 74 -19.72 -7.96 1.22
CA THR A 74 -20.44 -7.34 0.11
C THR A 74 -19.44 -6.94 -0.96
N ALA A 75 -19.73 -7.26 -2.22
CA ALA A 75 -18.91 -6.81 -3.34
C ALA A 75 -18.89 -5.27 -3.40
N PRO A 76 -17.71 -4.64 -3.59
CA PRO A 76 -17.64 -3.19 -3.73
C PRO A 76 -18.28 -2.74 -5.05
N THR A 77 -18.77 -1.51 -5.06
CA THR A 77 -19.20 -0.79 -6.27
C THR A 77 -18.13 0.22 -6.72
N GLY A 78 -18.22 0.73 -7.94
CA GLY A 78 -17.36 1.83 -8.39
C GLY A 78 -17.57 3.09 -7.53
N GLU A 79 -18.80 3.33 -7.06
CA GLU A 79 -19.11 4.41 -6.12
C GLU A 79 -18.35 4.25 -4.79
N ASP A 80 -18.30 3.03 -4.23
CA ASP A 80 -17.52 2.75 -3.01
C ASP A 80 -16.04 3.05 -3.21
N LEU A 81 -15.47 2.65 -4.35
CA LEU A 81 -14.07 2.91 -4.67
C LEU A 81 -13.79 4.41 -4.82
N MET A 82 -14.66 5.14 -5.52
CA MET A 82 -14.51 6.59 -5.68
C MET A 82 -14.70 7.36 -4.38
N ALA A 83 -15.63 6.92 -3.52
CA ALA A 83 -15.81 7.49 -2.19
C ALA A 83 -14.54 7.34 -1.34
N LEU A 84 -13.91 6.15 -1.37
CA LEU A 84 -12.64 5.92 -0.68
C LEU A 84 -11.49 6.71 -1.32
N ALA A 85 -11.43 6.78 -2.65
CA ALA A 85 -10.35 7.48 -3.34
C ALA A 85 -10.35 8.98 -3.02
N ARG A 86 -11.52 9.62 -3.09
CA ARG A 86 -11.71 11.03 -2.71
C ARG A 86 -11.42 11.29 -1.25
N ALA A 87 -11.72 10.35 -0.36
CA ALA A 87 -11.38 10.49 1.06
C ALA A 87 -9.86 10.48 1.31
N LEU A 88 -9.10 9.78 0.46
CA LEU A 88 -7.65 9.65 0.57
C LEU A 88 -6.85 10.66 -0.28
N GLU A 89 -7.49 11.34 -1.23
CA GLU A 89 -6.85 12.33 -2.11
C GLU A 89 -5.97 13.36 -1.37
N PRO A 90 -6.38 13.98 -0.25
CA PRO A 90 -5.54 14.94 0.46
C PRO A 90 -4.23 14.34 1.02
N GLU A 91 -4.18 13.02 1.19
CA GLU A 91 -3.02 12.32 1.74
C GLU A 91 -1.95 12.05 0.69
N LEU A 92 -2.32 11.89 -0.58
CA LEU A 92 -1.41 11.45 -1.64
C LEU A 92 -0.29 12.48 -1.86
N ALA A 93 -0.65 13.76 -2.04
CA ALA A 93 0.33 14.83 -2.20
C ALA A 93 1.26 14.94 -0.97
N GLY A 94 0.71 14.79 0.24
CA GLY A 94 1.49 14.79 1.48
C GLY A 94 2.45 13.61 1.56
N TYR A 95 2.00 12.42 1.19
CA TYR A 95 2.83 11.21 1.14
C TYR A 95 4.00 11.36 0.17
N VAL A 96 3.75 11.82 -1.05
CA VAL A 96 4.79 12.02 -2.07
C VAL A 96 5.82 13.04 -1.58
N ALA A 97 5.37 14.17 -1.03
CA ALA A 97 6.27 15.22 -0.53
C ALA A 97 7.15 14.75 0.64
N LEU A 98 6.63 13.90 1.53
CA LEU A 98 7.35 13.43 2.71
C LEU A 98 8.29 12.25 2.42
N THR A 99 7.92 11.38 1.48
CA THR A 99 8.64 10.13 1.21
C THR A 99 9.51 10.18 -0.04
N GLY A 100 9.14 11.00 -1.02
CA GLY A 100 9.72 11.01 -2.37
C GLY A 100 9.27 9.83 -3.24
N LEU A 101 8.35 8.98 -2.76
CA LEU A 101 7.84 7.84 -3.52
C LEU A 101 6.65 8.27 -4.38
N SER A 102 6.65 7.85 -5.65
CA SER A 102 5.52 8.05 -6.56
C SER A 102 4.33 7.15 -6.17
N VAL A 103 3.12 7.69 -6.37
CA VAL A 103 1.85 6.97 -6.18
C VAL A 103 1.12 6.74 -7.50
N ASP A 104 1.73 7.05 -8.65
CA ASP A 104 1.09 7.00 -9.98
C ASP A 104 0.55 5.60 -10.34
N HIS A 105 1.16 4.57 -9.75
CA HIS A 105 0.77 3.18 -9.96
C HIS A 105 -0.33 2.71 -9.00
N TRP A 106 -0.69 3.51 -7.98
CA TRP A 106 -1.71 3.15 -7.00
C TRP A 106 -3.10 3.24 -7.61
N THR A 107 -3.96 2.29 -7.29
CA THR A 107 -5.36 2.31 -7.73
C THR A 107 -6.05 3.62 -7.37
N THR A 108 -5.79 4.17 -6.18
CA THR A 108 -6.38 5.42 -5.72
C THR A 108 -6.05 6.59 -6.64
N GLU A 109 -4.77 6.78 -6.96
CA GLU A 109 -4.33 7.84 -7.88
C GLU A 109 -4.94 7.63 -9.27
N ARG A 110 -4.85 6.40 -9.79
CA ARG A 110 -5.38 6.06 -11.12
C ARG A 110 -6.89 6.21 -11.26
N LEU A 111 -7.65 6.00 -10.18
CA LEU A 111 -9.09 6.29 -10.15
C LEU A 111 -9.36 7.81 -10.13
N LEU A 112 -8.55 8.59 -9.41
CA LEU A 112 -8.68 10.05 -9.34
C LEU A 112 -8.30 10.73 -10.66
N THR A 113 -7.29 10.21 -11.37
CA THR A 113 -6.85 10.70 -12.68
C THR A 113 -7.72 10.21 -13.84
N GLY A 114 -8.56 9.19 -13.62
CA GLY A 114 -9.39 8.58 -14.66
C GLY A 114 -8.66 7.54 -15.52
N ASP A 115 -7.47 7.09 -15.12
CA ASP A 115 -6.71 6.01 -15.77
C ASP A 115 -7.30 4.61 -15.48
N LEU A 116 -8.25 4.51 -14.56
CA LEU A 116 -9.04 3.31 -14.27
C LEU A 116 -10.53 3.63 -14.27
N ASP A 117 -11.31 2.76 -14.90
CA ASP A 117 -12.77 2.77 -14.74
C ASP A 117 -13.15 2.21 -13.35
N PRO A 118 -13.93 2.95 -12.54
CA PRO A 118 -14.28 2.52 -11.18
C PRO A 118 -15.10 1.22 -11.13
N ASP A 119 -16.02 1.02 -12.07
CA ASP A 119 -16.91 -0.15 -12.06
C ASP A 119 -16.16 -1.40 -12.51
N GLU A 120 -15.30 -1.30 -13.54
CA GLU A 120 -14.41 -2.38 -13.96
C GLU A 120 -13.43 -2.77 -12.85
N GLN A 121 -12.87 -1.78 -12.13
CA GLN A 121 -11.95 -2.02 -11.03
C GLN A 121 -12.66 -2.67 -9.82
N ALA A 122 -13.88 -2.24 -9.52
CA ALA A 122 -14.72 -2.84 -8.47
C ALA A 122 -15.06 -4.29 -8.80
N HIS A 123 -15.45 -4.58 -10.04
CA HIS A 123 -15.70 -5.94 -10.51
C HIS A 123 -14.44 -6.81 -10.42
N THR A 124 -13.27 -6.27 -10.79
CA THR A 124 -11.98 -6.94 -10.64
C THR A 124 -11.68 -7.33 -9.18
N TYR A 125 -11.96 -6.44 -8.24
CA TYR A 125 -11.79 -6.74 -6.81
C TYR A 125 -12.81 -7.75 -6.29
N ALA A 126 -14.08 -7.66 -6.71
CA ALA A 126 -15.11 -8.62 -6.34
C ALA A 126 -14.75 -10.04 -6.79
N ARG A 127 -14.29 -10.20 -8.05
CA ARG A 127 -13.84 -11.49 -8.59
C ARG A 127 -12.62 -12.02 -7.86
N LYS A 128 -11.62 -11.16 -7.59
CA LYS A 128 -10.42 -11.54 -6.82
C LYS A 128 -10.76 -12.00 -5.40
N ALA A 129 -11.81 -11.46 -4.79
CA ALA A 129 -12.27 -11.81 -3.45
C ALA A 129 -13.21 -13.02 -3.41
N GLY A 130 -13.59 -13.59 -4.57
CA GLY A 130 -14.55 -14.69 -4.67
C GLY A 130 -16.00 -14.27 -4.40
N LEU A 131 -16.34 -12.99 -4.56
CA LEU A 131 -17.68 -12.45 -4.29
C LEU A 131 -18.60 -12.49 -5.52
N VAL A 132 -18.03 -12.65 -6.71
CA VAL A 132 -18.71 -12.81 -8.00
C VAL A 132 -17.93 -13.82 -8.84
N GLU A 133 -18.61 -14.46 -9.80
CA GLU A 133 -18.00 -15.38 -10.79
C GLU A 133 -17.06 -14.66 -11.77
#